data_AF-A0A915TZA9-F1
#
_entry.id   AF-A0A915TZA9-F1
#
_cell.length_a   1.000
_cell.length_b   1.000
_cell.length_c   1.000
_cell.angle_alpha   90.00
_cell.angle_beta   90.00
_cell.angle_gamma   90.00
#
_symmetry.space_group_name_H-M   'P 1'
#
loop_
_entity.id
_entity.type
_entity.pdbx_description
1 polymer ?
#
loop_
_entity_poly.entity_id
_entity_poly.type
_entity_poly.pdbx_seq_one_letter_code
_entity_poly.pdbx_strand_id
1 'polypeptide(L)'
;MSIVQETRTALLELFPELAAAEAEARAAAEAAALAEEAVEADTETEAVEQVASPDGSGEGEASAEETSSAEAESKEKAEVKKAGKQEKEEEGPRQSGILDLEHSDRGVHLDVLLDPDLVVRAAEILDGLGFSLEAVTGVDWIKDNRMEVIYDYNHTGGELCRVVVRTFISRENPEIATISEVFPGANWHERETHDFFGIVFTGHPCLEPLLLPEDADFHPLLKDFKP
;
A
#
# COMPACT_ATOMS: atom_id res chain seq x y z
N MET A 1 -14.47 -12.63 1.61
CA MET A 1 -13.39 -11.72 2.05
C MET A 1 -13.21 -10.70 0.93
N SER A 2 -12.99 -9.42 1.23
CA SER A 2 -12.65 -8.47 0.15
C SER A 2 -11.30 -8.85 -0.45
N ILE A 3 -11.12 -8.60 -1.75
CA ILE A 3 -9.86 -8.88 -2.44
C ILE A 3 -8.66 -8.21 -1.76
N VAL A 4 -8.86 -7.03 -1.15
CA VAL A 4 -7.81 -6.31 -0.40
C VAL A 4 -7.33 -7.14 0.79
N GLN A 5 -8.27 -7.70 1.56
CA GLN A 5 -7.96 -8.50 2.74
C GLN A 5 -7.34 -9.85 2.38
N GLU A 6 -7.81 -10.48 1.31
CA GLU A 6 -7.24 -11.71 0.76
C GLU A 6 -5.80 -11.49 0.29
N THR A 7 -5.57 -10.40 -0.46
CA THR A 7 -4.24 -10.04 -0.97
C THR A 7 -3.27 -9.71 0.16
N ARG A 8 -3.72 -8.93 1.15
CA ARG A 8 -2.95 -8.66 2.38
C ARG A 8 -2.54 -9.95 3.07
N THR A 9 -3.50 -10.87 3.27
CA THR A 9 -3.25 -12.15 3.93
C THR A 9 -2.24 -13.00 3.17
N ALA A 10 -2.35 -13.07 1.84
CA ALA A 10 -1.42 -13.82 1.01
C ALA A 10 0.00 -13.21 1.03
N LEU A 11 0.12 -11.89 0.99
CA LEU A 11 1.43 -11.21 1.05
C LEU A 11 2.07 -11.28 2.44
N LEU A 12 1.29 -11.41 3.52
CA LEU A 12 1.82 -11.65 4.86
C LEU A 12 2.60 -12.96 4.98
N GLU A 13 2.36 -13.95 4.11
CA GLU A 13 3.14 -15.19 4.08
C GLU A 13 4.63 -14.93 3.81
N LEU A 14 4.97 -13.78 3.19
CA LEU A 14 6.34 -13.34 2.96
C LEU A 14 7.03 -12.79 4.23
N PHE A 15 6.25 -12.47 5.27
CA PHE A 15 6.71 -11.83 6.50
C PHE A 15 6.33 -12.68 7.73
N PRO A 16 7.01 -13.81 7.98
CA PRO A 16 6.62 -14.74 9.03
C PRO A 16 6.62 -14.10 10.44
N GLU A 17 7.55 -13.17 10.71
CA GLU A 17 7.60 -12.45 11.99
C GLU A 17 6.41 -11.49 12.16
N LEU A 18 6.04 -10.77 11.09
CA LEU A 18 4.88 -9.88 11.09
C LEU A 18 3.58 -10.68 11.22
N ALA A 19 3.46 -11.79 10.48
CA ALA A 19 2.31 -12.68 10.55
C ALA A 19 2.13 -13.27 11.96
N ALA A 20 3.24 -13.66 12.62
CA ALA A 20 3.20 -14.14 14.00
C ALA A 20 2.72 -13.03 14.98
N ALA A 21 3.27 -11.82 14.86
CA ALA A 21 2.89 -10.69 15.70
C ALA A 21 1.42 -10.30 15.52
N GLU A 22 0.91 -10.30 14.30
CA GLU A 22 -0.51 -10.02 14.02
C GLU A 22 -1.43 -11.14 14.53
N ALA A 23 -1.02 -12.41 14.42
CA ALA A 23 -1.79 -13.52 14.95
C ALA A 23 -1.88 -13.48 16.48
N GLU A 24 -0.78 -13.14 17.16
CA GLU A 24 -0.75 -12.92 18.61
C GLU A 24 -1.66 -11.76 19.02
N ALA A 25 -1.59 -10.63 18.31
CA ALA A 25 -2.45 -9.47 18.55
C ALA A 25 -3.94 -9.81 18.35
N ARG A 26 -4.27 -10.56 17.29
CA ARG A 26 -5.64 -11.02 17.02
C ARG A 26 -6.14 -11.96 18.11
N ALA A 27 -5.32 -12.93 18.54
CA ALA A 27 -5.68 -13.84 19.63
C ALA A 27 -5.88 -13.07 20.96
N ALA A 28 -5.05 -12.06 21.23
CA ALA A 28 -5.22 -11.19 22.39
C ALA A 28 -6.51 -10.36 22.32
N ALA A 29 -6.86 -9.83 21.15
CA ALA A 29 -8.11 -9.08 20.93
C ALA A 29 -9.35 -9.98 21.04
N GLU A 30 -9.31 -11.19 20.46
CA GLU A 30 -10.37 -12.20 20.59
C GLU A 30 -10.55 -12.61 22.06
N ALA A 31 -9.45 -12.82 22.79
CA ALA A 31 -9.50 -13.13 24.22
C ALA A 31 -10.05 -11.96 25.06
N ALA A 32 -9.72 -10.72 24.70
CA ALA A 32 -10.27 -9.52 25.35
C ALA A 32 -11.77 -9.35 25.08
N ALA A 33 -12.22 -9.56 23.84
CA ALA A 33 -13.63 -9.51 23.47
C ALA A 33 -14.45 -10.60 24.18
N LEU A 34 -13.93 -11.83 24.26
CA LEU A 34 -14.54 -12.92 25.02
C LEU A 34 -14.61 -12.60 26.53
N ALA A 35 -13.63 -11.87 27.07
CA ALA A 35 -13.65 -11.42 28.45
C ALA A 35 -14.67 -10.29 28.67
N GLU A 36 -14.84 -9.36 27.72
CA GLU A 36 -15.89 -8.34 27.76
C GLU A 36 -17.29 -8.95 27.65
N GLU A 37 -17.53 -9.89 26.71
CA GLU A 37 -18.80 -10.62 26.62
C GLU A 37 -19.11 -11.42 27.90
N ALA A 38 -18.10 -12.01 28.55
CA ALA A 38 -18.29 -12.71 29.82
C ALA A 38 -18.67 -11.77 30.97
N VAL A 39 -18.12 -10.55 30.98
CA VAL A 39 -18.49 -9.51 31.96
C VAL A 39 -19.89 -8.96 31.68
N GLU A 40 -20.27 -8.79 30.41
CA GLU A 40 -21.61 -8.33 30.01
C GLU A 40 -22.69 -9.39 30.33
N ALA A 41 -22.39 -10.68 30.15
CA ALA A 41 -23.27 -11.80 30.52
C ALA A 41 -23.48 -11.92 32.05
N ASP A 42 -22.47 -11.61 32.87
CA ASP A 42 -22.62 -11.56 34.33
C ASP A 42 -23.52 -10.37 34.75
N THR A 43 -23.48 -9.23 34.04
CA THR A 43 -24.36 -8.08 34.33
C THR A 43 -25.82 -8.28 33.90
N GLU A 44 -26.07 -9.01 32.81
CA GLU A 44 -27.44 -9.39 32.42
C GLU A 44 -28.06 -10.39 33.40
N THR A 45 -27.27 -11.27 34.02
CA THR A 45 -27.76 -12.23 35.01
C THR A 45 -28.20 -11.52 36.31
N GLU A 46 -27.55 -10.41 36.68
CA GLU A 46 -27.97 -9.55 37.79
C GLU A 46 -29.21 -8.68 37.44
N ALA A 47 -29.41 -8.32 36.17
CA ALA A 47 -30.54 -7.47 35.73
C ALA A 47 -31.89 -8.20 35.64
N VAL A 48 -31.92 -9.53 35.46
CA VAL A 48 -33.18 -10.29 35.41
C VAL A 48 -33.88 -10.37 36.78
N GLU A 49 -33.18 -10.07 37.89
CA GLU A 49 -33.78 -10.04 39.24
C GLU A 49 -34.50 -8.71 39.56
N GLN A 50 -34.24 -7.64 38.79
CA GLN A 50 -34.89 -6.34 38.99
C GLN A 50 -35.36 -5.77 37.65
N VAL A 51 -36.67 -5.83 37.39
CA VAL A 51 -37.56 -4.71 37.01
C VAL A 51 -38.77 -5.29 36.26
N ALA A 52 -39.86 -5.48 37.01
CA ALA A 52 -41.19 -5.66 36.47
C ALA A 52 -41.83 -4.27 36.19
N SER A 53 -42.33 -4.14 34.96
CA SER A 53 -43.48 -3.32 34.52
C SER A 53 -43.30 -1.82 34.15
N PRO A 54 -44.15 -1.34 33.19
CA PRO A 54 -43.80 -0.29 32.22
C PRO A 54 -44.72 0.96 32.29
N ASP A 55 -44.39 2.04 31.56
CA ASP A 55 -45.31 2.78 30.65
C ASP A 55 -44.67 4.06 30.10
N GLY A 56 -45.08 4.50 28.89
CA GLY A 56 -44.93 5.92 28.48
C GLY A 56 -44.38 6.21 27.09
N SER A 57 -45.20 5.96 26.07
CA SER A 57 -45.16 6.42 24.67
C SER A 57 -44.87 7.92 24.43
N GLY A 58 -44.34 8.26 23.24
CA GLY A 58 -44.57 9.58 22.65
C GLY A 58 -43.64 9.97 21.49
N GLU A 59 -44.01 9.57 20.28
CA GLU A 59 -43.43 9.94 18.98
C GLU A 59 -43.64 11.42 18.62
N GLY A 60 -42.92 11.91 17.60
CA GLY A 60 -43.54 12.77 16.59
C GLY A 60 -42.75 13.99 16.12
N GLU A 61 -42.10 13.82 14.97
CA GLU A 61 -41.57 14.79 13.99
C GLU A 61 -42.30 16.14 13.79
N ALA A 62 -41.53 17.15 13.38
CA ALA A 62 -41.87 18.11 12.30
C ALA A 62 -40.57 18.84 11.88
N SER A 63 -40.05 18.62 10.66
CA SER A 63 -40.35 19.30 9.39
C SER A 63 -39.71 20.68 9.20
N ALA A 64 -38.80 20.71 8.21
CA ALA A 64 -38.56 21.73 7.18
C ALA A 64 -38.40 23.22 7.56
N GLU A 65 -37.28 23.82 7.16
CA GLU A 65 -37.31 25.02 6.32
C GLU A 65 -35.99 25.24 5.56
N GLU A 66 -36.12 25.58 4.28
CA GLU A 66 -35.09 26.11 3.40
C GLU A 66 -34.56 27.45 3.93
N THR A 67 -33.30 27.78 3.65
CA THR A 67 -32.93 28.85 2.69
C THR A 67 -31.53 29.38 2.95
N SER A 68 -30.86 29.66 1.82
CA SER A 68 -29.95 30.79 1.62
C SER A 68 -28.62 30.79 2.37
N SER A 69 -27.52 30.64 1.63
CA SER A 69 -26.60 31.77 1.44
C SER A 69 -25.43 31.38 0.52
N ALA A 70 -25.63 31.64 -0.77
CA ALA A 70 -24.60 31.62 -1.81
C ALA A 70 -23.61 32.80 -1.70
N GLU A 71 -23.21 33.19 -0.49
CA GLU A 71 -22.27 34.30 -0.24
C GLU A 71 -21.10 33.94 0.69
N ALA A 72 -20.90 32.65 1.01
CA ALA A 72 -19.70 32.15 1.72
C ALA A 72 -18.55 31.74 0.78
N GLU A 73 -18.81 31.55 -0.52
CA GLU A 73 -17.88 30.91 -1.47
C GLU A 73 -16.70 31.77 -1.97
N SER A 74 -16.58 33.04 -1.55
CA SER A 74 -15.54 33.95 -2.09
C SER A 74 -14.53 34.46 -1.07
N LYS A 75 -14.61 34.03 0.20
CA LYS A 75 -13.57 34.29 1.22
C LYS A 75 -12.88 33.03 1.75
N GLU A 76 -13.50 31.86 1.64
CA GLU A 76 -12.90 30.58 2.08
C GLU A 76 -11.74 30.12 1.18
N LYS A 77 -11.74 30.47 -0.11
CA LYS A 77 -10.66 30.10 -1.05
C LYS A 77 -9.35 30.87 -0.88
N ALA A 78 -9.31 31.94 -0.08
CA ALA A 78 -8.10 32.73 0.13
C ALA A 78 -7.32 32.34 1.39
N GLU A 79 -7.96 31.71 2.39
CA GLU A 79 -7.31 31.21 3.61
C GLU A 79 -6.96 29.71 3.56
N VAL A 80 -7.61 28.92 2.70
CA VAL A 80 -7.28 27.49 2.50
C VAL A 80 -5.89 27.29 1.82
N LYS A 81 -5.30 28.33 1.23
CA LYS A 81 -3.98 28.26 0.58
C LYS A 81 -2.77 28.32 1.53
N LYS A 82 -2.95 28.28 2.84
CA LYS A 82 -1.82 28.36 3.80
C LYS A 82 -1.75 27.27 4.88
N ALA A 83 -2.65 26.29 4.89
CA ALA A 83 -2.74 25.28 5.95
C ALA A 83 -2.38 23.84 5.54
N GLY A 84 -1.86 23.61 4.33
CA GLY A 84 -1.55 22.26 3.83
C GLY A 84 -0.07 22.04 3.52
N LYS A 85 0.85 22.73 4.20
CA LYS A 85 2.25 22.29 4.22
C LYS A 85 2.36 21.34 5.40
N GLN A 86 1.90 20.10 5.21
CA GLN A 86 2.29 19.02 6.11
C GLN A 86 3.82 19.01 6.13
N GLU A 87 4.36 19.37 7.28
CA GLU A 87 5.77 19.20 7.57
C GLU A 87 6.06 17.73 7.32
N LYS A 88 6.94 17.49 6.36
CA LYS A 88 7.43 16.16 6.04
C LYS A 88 8.18 15.73 7.29
N GLU A 89 7.53 14.98 8.17
CA GLU A 89 8.22 14.26 9.23
C GLU A 89 9.35 13.50 8.52
N GLU A 90 10.59 13.68 8.98
CA GLU A 90 11.69 12.81 8.58
C GLU A 90 11.39 11.45 9.20
N GLU A 91 10.49 10.71 8.54
CA GLU A 91 10.28 9.29 8.76
C GLU A 91 11.64 8.63 8.58
N GLY A 92 12.11 7.93 9.63
CA GLY A 92 13.28 7.08 9.54
C GLY A 92 13.13 6.06 8.40
N PRO A 93 14.20 5.30 8.08
CA PRO A 93 14.14 4.34 6.99
C PRO A 93 12.95 3.40 7.18
N ARG A 94 12.04 3.37 6.20
CA ARG A 94 10.86 2.50 6.24
C ARG A 94 11.30 1.06 6.47
N GLN A 95 10.65 0.40 7.42
CA GLN A 95 10.90 -0.99 7.74
C GLN A 95 10.11 -1.89 6.77
N SER A 96 10.67 -3.05 6.44
CA SER A 96 9.98 -4.05 5.62
C SER A 96 8.66 -4.45 6.27
N GLY A 97 7.60 -4.54 5.48
CA GLY A 97 6.25 -4.81 5.97
C GLY A 97 5.17 -4.38 4.99
N ILE A 98 3.91 -4.50 5.45
CA ILE A 98 2.70 -4.18 4.68
C ILE A 98 2.00 -3.02 5.36
N LEU A 99 1.68 -1.98 4.59
CA LEU A 99 0.90 -0.84 5.04
C LEU A 99 -0.45 -0.83 4.34
N ASP A 100 -1.51 -0.91 5.14
CA ASP A 100 -2.87 -0.66 4.69
C ASP A 100 -3.08 0.85 4.51
N LEU A 101 -3.51 1.25 3.31
CA LEU A 101 -3.70 2.65 2.95
C LEU A 101 -5.12 2.89 2.46
N GLU A 102 -5.60 4.11 2.69
CA GLU A 102 -6.87 4.55 2.13
C GLU A 102 -6.68 4.91 0.65
N HIS A 103 -7.41 4.22 -0.23
CA HIS A 103 -7.31 4.41 -1.67
C HIS A 103 -7.70 5.82 -2.12
N SER A 104 -8.65 6.47 -1.43
CA SER A 104 -9.08 7.85 -1.69
C SER A 104 -7.94 8.87 -1.55
N ASP A 105 -7.03 8.65 -0.60
CA ASP A 105 -5.94 9.56 -0.28
C ASP A 105 -4.69 9.28 -1.11
N ARG A 106 -4.33 8.01 -1.26
CA ARG A 106 -3.03 7.59 -1.83
C ARG A 106 -3.13 6.92 -3.20
N GLY A 107 -4.34 6.58 -3.63
CA GLY A 107 -4.57 5.88 -4.90
C GLY A 107 -4.17 4.40 -4.89
N VAL A 108 -3.81 3.86 -3.73
CA VAL A 108 -3.33 2.48 -3.52
C VAL A 108 -3.95 1.92 -2.25
N HIS A 109 -4.18 0.61 -2.21
CA HIS A 109 -4.77 -0.07 -1.05
C HIS A 109 -3.70 -0.67 -0.15
N LEU A 110 -2.64 -1.22 -0.74
CA LEU A 110 -1.53 -1.82 -0.02
C LEU A 110 -0.20 -1.24 -0.54
N ASP A 111 0.66 -0.80 0.37
CA ASP A 111 2.06 -0.46 0.11
C ASP A 111 2.94 -1.47 0.84
N VAL A 112 3.65 -2.30 0.08
CA VAL A 112 4.43 -3.44 0.58
C VAL A 112 5.90 -3.16 0.35
N LEU A 113 6.66 -3.04 1.43
CA LEU A 113 8.11 -2.96 1.36
C LEU A 113 8.70 -4.32 1.69
N LEU A 114 9.45 -4.91 0.78
CA LEU A 114 10.08 -6.22 0.94
C LEU A 114 11.54 -6.24 0.52
N ASP A 115 12.25 -7.27 0.99
CA ASP A 115 13.62 -7.53 0.58
C ASP A 115 13.68 -7.98 -0.89
N PRO A 116 14.74 -7.61 -1.65
CA PRO A 116 14.82 -7.88 -3.09
C PRO A 116 14.64 -9.35 -3.46
N ASP A 117 15.07 -10.28 -2.59
CA ASP A 117 14.99 -11.71 -2.82
C ASP A 117 13.54 -12.25 -2.84
N LEU A 118 12.58 -11.49 -2.29
CA LEU A 118 11.17 -11.88 -2.19
C LEU A 118 10.32 -11.32 -3.35
N VAL A 119 10.88 -10.49 -4.21
CA VAL A 119 10.15 -9.78 -5.28
C VAL A 119 9.48 -10.76 -6.24
N VAL A 120 10.20 -11.80 -6.68
CA VAL A 120 9.64 -12.82 -7.58
C VAL A 120 8.50 -13.57 -6.89
N ARG A 121 8.66 -13.90 -5.61
CA ARG A 121 7.62 -14.60 -4.86
C ARG A 121 6.37 -13.74 -4.67
N ALA A 122 6.53 -12.45 -4.41
CA ALA A 122 5.42 -11.51 -4.36
C ALA A 122 4.70 -11.41 -5.71
N ALA A 123 5.45 -11.37 -6.81
CA ALA A 123 4.88 -11.38 -8.15
C ALA A 123 4.06 -12.67 -8.42
N GLU A 124 4.56 -13.85 -8.06
CA GLU A 124 3.83 -15.12 -8.19
C GLU A 124 2.52 -15.13 -7.39
N ILE A 125 2.53 -14.58 -6.17
CA ILE A 125 1.33 -14.48 -5.33
C ILE A 125 0.29 -13.57 -6.01
N LEU A 126 0.72 -12.41 -6.51
CA LEU A 126 -0.16 -11.44 -7.15
C LEU A 126 -0.72 -11.96 -8.47
N ASP A 127 0.08 -12.68 -9.28
CA ASP A 127 -0.39 -13.36 -10.48
C ASP A 127 -1.45 -14.42 -10.16
N GLY A 128 -1.21 -15.24 -9.12
CA GLY A 128 -2.17 -16.23 -8.64
C GLY A 128 -3.51 -15.64 -8.16
N LEU A 129 -3.50 -14.39 -7.70
CA LEU A 129 -4.69 -13.62 -7.30
C LEU A 129 -5.32 -12.82 -8.45
N GLY A 130 -4.78 -12.90 -9.67
CA GLY A 130 -5.33 -12.25 -10.86
C GLY A 130 -5.00 -10.77 -10.99
N PHE A 131 -3.93 -10.30 -10.35
CA PHE A 131 -3.41 -8.94 -10.58
C PHE A 131 -2.74 -8.84 -11.96
N SER A 132 -2.70 -7.62 -12.48
CA SER A 132 -1.93 -7.24 -13.65
C SER A 132 -0.84 -6.25 -13.25
N LEU A 133 0.37 -6.44 -13.79
CA LEU A 133 1.44 -5.46 -13.66
C LEU A 133 1.12 -4.22 -14.50
N GLU A 134 1.24 -3.04 -13.89
CA GLU A 134 0.99 -1.75 -14.52
C GLU A 134 2.30 -1.02 -14.88
N ALA A 135 3.28 -1.04 -13.98
CA ALA A 135 4.57 -0.40 -14.20
C ALA A 135 5.67 -1.00 -13.33
N VAL A 136 6.93 -0.87 -13.80
CA VAL A 136 8.14 -1.03 -12.99
C VAL A 136 8.90 0.28 -13.07
N THR A 137 9.23 0.87 -11.92
CA THR A 137 9.86 2.19 -11.82
C THR A 137 11.08 2.14 -10.91
N GLY A 138 12.18 2.77 -11.33
CA GLY A 138 13.36 3.01 -10.49
C GLY A 138 13.32 4.38 -9.80
N VAL A 139 13.85 4.47 -8.58
CA VAL A 139 14.09 5.73 -7.85
C VAL A 139 15.49 5.74 -7.27
N ASP A 140 16.30 6.73 -7.62
CA ASP A 140 17.65 6.92 -7.07
C ASP A 140 17.60 7.72 -5.75
N TRP A 141 17.86 7.04 -4.63
CA TRP A 141 18.00 7.61 -3.30
C TRP A 141 19.47 7.90 -3.00
N ILE A 142 20.06 8.85 -3.74
CA ILE A 142 21.49 9.19 -3.66
C ILE A 142 22.01 9.50 -2.25
N LYS A 143 21.17 10.09 -1.37
CA LYS A 143 21.56 10.42 0.01
C LYS A 143 21.76 9.18 0.89
N ASP A 144 21.01 8.12 0.59
CA ASP A 144 20.99 6.88 1.35
C ASP A 144 21.82 5.77 0.66
N ASN A 145 22.52 6.12 -0.43
CA ASN A 145 23.31 5.22 -1.28
C ASN A 145 22.55 3.94 -1.70
N ARG A 146 21.26 4.08 -2.00
CA ARG A 146 20.38 2.97 -2.42
C ARG A 146 19.52 3.36 -3.60
N MET A 147 19.04 2.38 -4.34
CA MET A 147 17.96 2.55 -5.31
C MET A 147 16.71 1.85 -4.81
N GLU A 148 15.55 2.36 -5.21
CA GLU A 148 14.27 1.70 -4.98
C GLU A 148 13.74 1.21 -6.33
N VAL A 149 13.23 -0.02 -6.34
CA VAL A 149 12.43 -0.52 -7.45
C VAL A 149 11.00 -0.66 -6.96
N ILE A 150 10.08 -0.08 -7.73
CA ILE A 150 8.66 -0.02 -7.42
C ILE A 150 7.90 -0.76 -8.52
N TYR A 151 7.08 -1.72 -8.11
CA TYR A 151 6.21 -2.48 -8.99
C TYR A 151 4.76 -2.11 -8.65
N ASP A 152 4.06 -1.53 -9.61
CA ASP A 152 2.66 -1.15 -9.47
C ASP A 152 1.77 -2.26 -10.05
N TYR A 153 0.84 -2.77 -9.24
CA TYR A 153 -0.10 -3.80 -9.64
C TYR A 153 -1.54 -3.31 -9.49
N ASN A 154 -2.39 -3.76 -10.39
CA ASN A 154 -3.80 -3.46 -10.39
C ASN A 154 -4.63 -4.73 -10.59
N HIS A 155 -5.71 -4.85 -9.82
CA HIS A 155 -6.70 -5.90 -9.97
C HIS A 155 -7.95 -5.33 -10.65
N THR A 156 -8.20 -5.74 -11.89
CA THR A 156 -9.36 -5.28 -12.69
C THR A 156 -10.45 -6.35 -12.85
N GLY A 157 -10.26 -7.54 -12.28
CA GLY A 157 -11.16 -8.69 -12.43
C GLY A 157 -12.42 -8.66 -11.55
N GLY A 158 -12.64 -7.60 -10.76
CA GLY A 158 -13.73 -7.51 -9.80
C GLY A 158 -13.67 -6.24 -8.97
N GLU A 159 -13.58 -6.38 -7.64
CA GLU A 159 -13.30 -5.26 -6.74
C GLU A 159 -11.95 -4.62 -7.11
N LEU A 160 -11.92 -3.28 -7.08
CA LEU A 160 -10.69 -2.52 -7.33
C LEU A 160 -9.71 -2.79 -6.19
N CYS A 161 -8.52 -3.25 -6.54
CA CYS A 161 -7.39 -3.35 -5.62
C CYS A 161 -6.14 -2.91 -6.34
N ARG A 162 -5.38 -2.01 -5.70
CA ARG A 162 -4.10 -1.51 -6.23
C ARG A 162 -3.04 -1.74 -5.17
N VAL A 163 -1.98 -2.41 -5.55
CA VAL A 163 -0.90 -2.82 -4.67
C VAL A 163 0.40 -2.29 -5.24
N VAL A 164 1.20 -1.69 -4.37
CA VAL A 164 2.55 -1.26 -4.71
C VAL A 164 3.51 -2.13 -3.95
N VAL A 165 4.41 -2.79 -4.68
CA VAL A 165 5.53 -3.53 -4.10
C VAL A 165 6.80 -2.71 -4.29
N ARG A 166 7.46 -2.39 -3.19
CA ARG A 166 8.70 -1.62 -3.13
C ARG A 166 9.81 -2.51 -2.62
N THR A 167 11.01 -2.25 -3.12
CA THR A 167 12.21 -2.89 -2.61
C THR A 167 13.41 -1.97 -2.75
N PHE A 168 14.35 -2.05 -1.81
CA PHE A 168 15.59 -1.29 -1.85
C PHE A 168 16.76 -2.18 -2.25
N ILE A 169 17.55 -1.72 -3.20
CA ILE A 169 18.78 -2.37 -3.67
C ILE A 169 19.98 -1.45 -3.49
N SER A 170 21.18 -2.02 -3.51
CA SER A 170 22.42 -1.24 -3.48
C SER A 170 22.52 -0.31 -4.69
N ARG A 171 22.96 0.94 -4.48
CA ARG A 171 23.24 1.85 -5.60
C ARG A 171 24.53 1.50 -6.34
N GLU A 172 25.51 0.90 -5.65
CA GLU A 172 26.82 0.58 -6.22
C GLU A 172 26.79 -0.67 -7.11
N ASN A 173 25.96 -1.66 -6.73
CA ASN A 173 25.71 -2.86 -7.51
C ASN A 173 24.19 -3.10 -7.56
N PRO A 174 23.46 -2.32 -8.36
CA PRO A 174 22.00 -2.40 -8.44
C PRO A 174 21.59 -3.66 -9.19
N GLU A 175 21.26 -4.71 -8.45
CA GLU A 175 20.92 -6.01 -8.98
C GLU A 175 19.65 -6.53 -8.31
N ILE A 176 18.76 -7.12 -9.11
CA ILE A 176 17.48 -7.69 -8.66
C ILE A 176 17.05 -8.80 -9.60
N ALA A 177 16.24 -9.75 -9.14
CA ALA A 177 15.66 -10.77 -10.00
C ALA A 177 14.57 -10.20 -10.92
N THR A 178 14.57 -10.62 -12.19
CA THR A 178 13.48 -10.29 -13.13
C THR A 178 12.16 -10.91 -12.67
N ILE A 179 11.06 -10.22 -12.92
CA ILE A 179 9.71 -10.80 -12.83
C ILE A 179 9.12 -11.08 -14.22
N SER A 180 9.91 -10.91 -15.29
CA SER A 180 9.43 -11.07 -16.68
C SER A 180 8.93 -12.48 -17.03
N GLU A 181 9.38 -13.50 -16.29
CA GLU A 181 8.86 -14.87 -16.43
C GLU A 181 7.44 -15.02 -15.86
N VAL A 182 7.11 -14.25 -14.82
CA VAL A 182 5.77 -14.24 -14.20
C VAL A 182 4.86 -13.28 -14.94
N PHE A 183 5.32 -12.05 -15.16
CA PHE A 183 4.62 -11.00 -15.88
C PHE A 183 5.37 -10.64 -17.16
N PRO A 184 4.97 -11.17 -18.34
CA PRO A 184 5.64 -10.87 -19.60
C PRO A 184 5.70 -9.36 -19.93
N GLY A 185 4.75 -8.58 -19.41
CA GLY A 185 4.75 -7.11 -19.54
C GLY A 185 5.96 -6.44 -18.88
N ALA A 186 6.55 -7.05 -17.85
CA ALA A 186 7.73 -6.52 -17.18
C ALA A 186 8.95 -6.42 -18.09
N ASN A 187 9.01 -7.21 -19.18
CA ASN A 187 10.16 -7.22 -20.09
C ASN A 187 10.52 -5.80 -20.59
N TRP A 188 9.51 -5.03 -21.01
CA TRP A 188 9.74 -3.66 -21.48
C TRP A 188 10.09 -2.70 -20.34
N HIS A 189 9.39 -2.81 -19.21
CA HIS A 189 9.60 -1.91 -18.07
C HIS A 189 10.95 -2.12 -17.38
N GLU A 190 11.40 -3.36 -17.25
CA GLU A 190 12.70 -3.70 -16.67
C GLU A 190 13.84 -3.24 -17.58
N ARG A 191 13.68 -3.36 -18.91
CA ARG A 191 14.66 -2.80 -19.87
C ARG A 191 14.73 -1.28 -19.81
N GLU A 192 13.58 -0.60 -19.76
CA GLU A 192 13.54 0.86 -19.60
C GLU A 192 14.22 1.30 -18.29
N THR A 193 13.93 0.59 -17.20
CA THR A 193 14.52 0.87 -15.89
C THR A 193 16.03 0.62 -15.89
N HIS A 194 16.49 -0.45 -16.55
CA HIS A 194 17.91 -0.72 -16.76
C HIS A 194 18.57 0.41 -17.56
N ASP A 195 17.96 0.85 -18.66
CA ASP A 195 18.52 1.87 -19.54
C ASP A 195 18.73 3.20 -18.79
N PHE A 196 17.76 3.59 -17.97
CA PHE A 196 17.78 4.90 -17.32
C PHE A 196 18.42 4.96 -15.93
N PHE A 197 18.49 3.83 -15.21
CA PHE A 197 19.03 3.77 -13.84
C PHE A 197 20.22 2.82 -13.69
N GLY A 198 20.52 1.99 -14.70
CA GLY A 198 21.60 1.01 -14.64
C GLY A 198 21.29 -0.23 -13.79
N ILE A 199 20.02 -0.48 -13.47
CA ILE A 199 19.60 -1.62 -12.64
C ILE A 199 19.68 -2.91 -13.46
N VAL A 200 20.42 -3.89 -12.98
CA VAL A 200 20.60 -5.20 -13.61
C VAL A 200 19.50 -6.16 -13.14
N PHE A 201 18.61 -6.54 -14.06
CA PHE A 201 17.58 -7.55 -13.83
C PHE A 201 18.11 -8.94 -14.20
N THR A 202 18.50 -9.72 -13.20
CA THR A 202 19.04 -11.07 -13.38
C THR A 202 17.99 -12.03 -13.91
N GLY A 203 18.37 -12.89 -14.85
CA GLY A 203 17.45 -13.82 -15.53
C GLY A 203 16.61 -13.20 -16.65
N HIS A 204 16.71 -11.89 -16.89
CA HIS A 204 15.93 -11.22 -17.93
C HIS A 204 16.30 -11.72 -19.34
N PRO A 205 15.32 -12.05 -20.21
CA PRO A 205 15.58 -12.72 -21.49
C PRO A 205 16.33 -11.87 -22.52
N CYS A 206 16.23 -10.54 -22.43
CA CYS A 206 16.89 -9.60 -23.36
C CYS A 206 17.12 -8.26 -22.66
N LEU A 207 18.15 -8.20 -21.80
CA LEU A 207 18.50 -6.97 -21.09
C LEU A 207 19.46 -6.11 -21.93
N GLU A 208 18.93 -5.56 -23.01
CA GLU A 208 19.65 -4.66 -23.92
C GLU A 208 18.99 -3.27 -23.91
N PRO A 209 19.76 -2.19 -24.21
CA PRO A 209 19.22 -0.84 -24.32
C PRO A 209 17.93 -0.79 -25.14
N LEU A 210 16.99 0.06 -24.72
CA LEU A 210 15.66 0.14 -25.32
C LEU A 210 15.40 1.53 -25.94
N LEU A 211 15.78 2.58 -25.23
CA LEU A 211 15.47 3.97 -25.57
C LEU A 211 16.73 4.79 -25.83
N LEU A 212 17.80 4.52 -25.11
CA LEU A 212 19.09 5.17 -25.31
C LEU A 212 19.83 4.57 -26.52
N PRO A 213 20.75 5.33 -27.13
CA PRO A 213 21.67 4.79 -28.13
C PRO A 213 22.43 3.56 -27.61
N GLU A 214 22.71 2.59 -28.48
CA GLU A 214 23.42 1.35 -28.12
C GLU A 214 24.82 1.58 -27.53
N ASP A 215 25.43 2.72 -27.82
CA ASP A 215 26.74 3.15 -27.35
C ASP A 215 26.70 4.07 -26.11
N ALA A 216 25.52 4.28 -25.52
CA ALA A 216 25.38 5.08 -24.31
C ALA A 216 26.06 4.40 -23.10
N ASP A 217 26.94 5.13 -22.43
CA ASP A 217 27.64 4.73 -21.21
C ASP A 217 27.10 5.43 -19.95
N PHE A 218 25.91 6.03 -20.06
CA PHE A 218 25.31 6.87 -19.03
C PHE A 218 23.86 6.52 -18.76
N HIS A 219 23.41 6.86 -17.55
CA HIS A 219 22.05 6.62 -17.05
C HIS A 219 21.41 7.95 -16.64
N PRO A 220 20.57 8.57 -17.50
CA PRO A 220 20.19 9.97 -17.36
C PRO A 220 19.25 10.27 -16.18
N LEU A 221 18.60 9.27 -15.59
CA LEU A 221 17.70 9.47 -14.45
C LEU A 221 18.40 9.34 -13.08
N LEU A 222 19.70 9.02 -13.07
CA LEU A 222 20.53 9.10 -11.86
C LEU A 222 20.68 10.56 -11.39
N LYS A 223 20.61 10.79 -10.08
CA LYS A 223 20.60 12.16 -9.51
C LYS A 223 21.94 12.88 -9.62
N ASP A 224 23.04 12.15 -9.81
CA ASP A 224 24.38 12.68 -10.03
C ASP A 224 24.74 12.84 -11.51
N PHE A 225 23.89 12.38 -12.44
CA PHE A 225 24.09 12.57 -13.87
C PHE A 225 24.11 14.06 -14.22
N LYS A 226 25.12 14.47 -15.00
CA LYS A 226 25.25 15.82 -15.56
C LYS A 226 25.41 15.70 -17.08
N PRO A 227 24.53 16.32 -17.87
CA PRO A 227 24.54 16.24 -19.32
C PRO A 227 25.71 17.01 -19.95
#